data_AF-A0A2D7TLS0-F1
#
_entry.id   AF-A0A2D7TLS0-F1
#
_cell.length_a   1.000
_cell.length_b   1.000
_cell.length_c   1.000
_cell.angle_alpha   90.00
_cell.angle_beta   90.00
_cell.angle_gamma   90.00
#
_symmetry.space_group_name_H-M   'P 1'
#
loop_
_entity.id
_entity.type
_entity.pdbx_description
1 polymer ?
#
loop_
_entity_poly.entity_id
_entity_poly.type
_entity_poly.pdbx_seq_one_letter_code
_entity_poly.pdbx_strand_id
1 'polypeptide(L)'
;MKYIKALVYYLRDISVNTIPSLDLLFNIVKELDRKSDKQNMKKFNSHPVAKRLYEDDQHLLDYIKANNFKKDTFGSDLKEFWSEQSVDLLKEYASRIKHKDVKRKRFIDLFWIQHDIIHFINGYNTTPLAEAAVISFTIAQEKRPSFKIFILAGWFVSMKHGFLNPFRYLRVCYEGYKRGKQSEWFMTVDWKQHLNKKTSQVKELLNLKEPPKLWNVFLEDYTRLHNYLKNKAA
;
A
#
# COMPACT_ATOMS: atom_id res chain seq x y z
N MET A 1 -11.21 -14.72 -20.89
CA MET A 1 -10.73 -16.10 -20.59
C MET A 1 -9.45 -16.15 -19.75
N LYS A 2 -8.39 -15.35 -20.01
CA LYS A 2 -7.15 -15.35 -19.19
C LYS A 2 -7.34 -14.91 -17.73
N TYR A 3 -8.21 -13.92 -17.48
CA TYR A 3 -8.50 -13.38 -16.15
C TYR A 3 -9.13 -14.39 -15.18
N ILE A 4 -10.11 -15.15 -15.68
CA ILE A 4 -10.78 -16.19 -14.88
C ILE A 4 -9.79 -17.28 -14.52
N LYS A 5 -8.89 -17.67 -15.45
CA LYS A 5 -7.81 -18.62 -15.14
C LYS A 5 -6.87 -18.08 -14.06
N ALA A 6 -6.37 -16.84 -14.17
CA ALA A 6 -5.48 -16.26 -13.16
C ALA A 6 -6.14 -16.13 -11.78
N LEU A 7 -7.42 -15.73 -11.75
CA LEU A 7 -8.21 -15.68 -10.53
C LEU A 7 -8.45 -17.08 -9.93
N VAL A 8 -8.76 -18.08 -10.76
CA VAL A 8 -8.93 -19.47 -10.32
C VAL A 8 -7.61 -20.06 -9.82
N TYR A 9 -6.49 -19.77 -10.48
CA TYR A 9 -5.16 -20.17 -10.02
C TYR A 9 -4.81 -19.50 -8.71
N TYR A 10 -5.09 -18.21 -8.56
CA TYR A 10 -4.91 -17.48 -7.31
C TYR A 10 -5.75 -18.10 -6.21
N LEU A 11 -7.07 -18.19 -6.37
CA LEU A 11 -7.97 -18.81 -5.38
C LEU A 11 -7.54 -20.25 -5.01
N ARG A 12 -7.05 -21.03 -5.98
CA ARG A 12 -6.49 -22.36 -5.74
C ARG A 12 -5.17 -22.30 -4.96
N ASP A 13 -4.28 -21.38 -5.30
CA ASP A 13 -2.98 -21.19 -4.66
C ASP A 13 -3.16 -20.76 -3.21
N ILE A 14 -3.97 -19.75 -2.91
CA ILE A 14 -4.31 -19.35 -1.52
C ILE A 14 -5.14 -20.41 -0.76
N SER A 15 -5.72 -21.39 -1.46
CA SER A 15 -6.38 -22.52 -0.80
C SER A 15 -5.39 -23.61 -0.36
N VAL A 16 -4.19 -23.63 -0.91
CA VAL A 16 -3.14 -24.63 -0.66
C VAL A 16 -1.97 -24.02 0.12
N ASN A 17 -1.56 -22.82 -0.27
CA ASN A 17 -0.49 -22.01 0.29
C ASN A 17 -1.08 -20.81 1.07
N THR A 18 -0.46 -20.41 2.17
CA THR A 18 -0.91 -19.24 2.96
C THR A 18 -0.55 -17.90 2.33
N ILE A 19 0.44 -17.88 1.42
CA ILE A 19 0.91 -16.66 0.73
C ILE A 19 1.04 -16.97 -0.77
N PRO A 20 0.33 -16.23 -1.64
CA PRO A 20 0.40 -16.44 -3.08
C PRO A 20 1.73 -15.94 -3.66
N SER A 21 2.20 -16.56 -4.75
CA SER A 21 3.48 -16.18 -5.35
C SER A 21 3.49 -14.75 -5.92
N LEU A 22 4.64 -14.07 -5.81
CA LEU A 22 4.84 -12.71 -6.33
C LEU A 22 4.53 -12.59 -7.84
N ASP A 23 4.89 -13.60 -8.63
CA ASP A 23 4.65 -13.61 -10.08
C ASP A 23 3.15 -13.73 -10.41
N LEU A 24 2.36 -14.40 -9.56
CA LEU A 24 0.92 -14.49 -9.72
C LEU A 24 0.25 -13.16 -9.38
N LEU A 25 0.62 -12.54 -8.25
CA LEU A 25 0.19 -11.18 -7.90
C LEU A 25 0.54 -10.21 -9.04
N PHE A 26 1.75 -10.35 -9.61
CA PHE A 26 2.22 -9.50 -10.70
C PHE A 26 1.29 -9.56 -11.91
N ASN A 27 0.98 -10.78 -12.36
CA ASN A 27 0.15 -10.99 -13.52
C ASN A 27 -1.28 -10.48 -13.32
N ILE A 28 -1.83 -10.60 -12.10
CA ILE A 28 -3.15 -10.09 -11.76
C ILE A 28 -3.19 -8.57 -11.84
N VAL A 29 -2.26 -7.87 -11.17
CA VAL A 29 -2.22 -6.40 -11.17
C VAL A 29 -2.02 -5.87 -12.59
N LYS A 30 -1.00 -6.39 -13.30
CA LYS A 30 -0.66 -5.94 -14.66
C LYS A 30 -1.84 -6.05 -15.62
N GLU A 31 -2.59 -7.15 -15.55
CA GLU A 31 -3.66 -7.42 -16.49
C GLU A 31 -4.97 -6.73 -16.12
N LEU A 32 -5.34 -6.69 -14.84
CA LEU A 32 -6.60 -6.12 -14.38
C LEU A 32 -6.58 -4.60 -14.25
N ASP A 33 -5.44 -4.04 -13.84
CA ASP A 33 -5.36 -2.61 -13.57
C ASP A 33 -4.97 -1.81 -14.82
N ARG A 34 -4.61 -2.47 -15.94
CA ARG A 34 -4.15 -1.79 -17.17
C ARG A 34 -5.07 -0.63 -17.61
N LYS A 35 -6.39 -0.82 -17.53
CA LYS A 35 -7.37 0.22 -17.90
C LYS A 35 -7.47 1.30 -16.82
N SER A 36 -7.52 0.91 -15.55
CA SER A 36 -7.66 1.85 -14.44
C SER A 36 -6.39 2.66 -14.21
N ASP A 37 -5.20 2.10 -14.43
CA ASP A 37 -3.91 2.82 -14.46
C ASP A 37 -3.96 4.01 -15.42
N LYS A 38 -4.42 3.78 -16.65
CA LYS A 38 -4.56 4.86 -17.64
C LYS A 38 -5.53 5.94 -17.16
N GLN A 39 -6.60 5.54 -16.49
CA GLN A 39 -7.60 6.49 -15.96
C GLN A 39 -7.06 7.26 -14.76
N ASN A 40 -6.40 6.59 -13.82
CA ASN A 40 -5.77 7.19 -12.64
C ASN A 40 -4.65 8.14 -13.07
N MET A 41 -3.81 7.75 -14.04
CA MET A 41 -2.78 8.61 -14.60
C MET A 41 -3.38 9.81 -15.34
N LYS A 42 -4.47 9.65 -16.08
CA LYS A 42 -5.18 10.78 -16.70
C LYS A 42 -5.72 11.76 -15.63
N LYS A 43 -6.34 11.25 -14.56
CA LYS A 43 -6.82 12.04 -13.42
C LYS A 43 -5.66 12.74 -12.70
N PHE A 44 -4.53 12.07 -12.54
CA PHE A 44 -3.34 12.65 -11.93
C PHE A 44 -2.76 13.77 -12.79
N ASN A 45 -2.68 13.58 -14.11
CA ASN A 45 -2.15 14.58 -15.03
C ASN A 45 -2.95 15.88 -15.08
N SER A 46 -4.22 15.90 -14.64
CA SER A 46 -4.98 17.14 -14.48
C SER A 46 -4.65 17.92 -13.20
N HIS A 47 -3.86 17.33 -12.29
CA HIS A 47 -3.47 17.98 -11.04
C HIS A 47 -2.13 18.74 -11.19
N PRO A 48 -1.96 19.94 -10.60
CA PRO A 48 -0.71 20.71 -10.70
C PRO A 48 0.55 19.96 -10.20
N VAL A 49 0.38 19.05 -9.24
CA VAL A 49 1.48 18.21 -8.72
C VAL A 49 2.07 17.28 -9.78
N ALA A 50 1.29 16.86 -10.78
CA ALA A 50 1.82 16.02 -11.86
C ALA A 50 2.90 16.73 -12.67
N LYS A 51 2.71 18.02 -12.96
CA LYS A 51 3.72 18.83 -13.65
C LYS A 51 5.01 18.87 -12.83
N ARG A 52 4.91 19.18 -11.53
CA ARG A 52 6.06 19.20 -10.62
C ARG A 52 6.77 17.84 -10.58
N LEU A 53 6.05 16.74 -10.41
CA LEU A 53 6.63 15.39 -10.42
C LEU A 53 7.39 15.07 -11.72
N TYR A 54 6.90 15.53 -12.88
CA TYR A 54 7.53 15.25 -14.17
C TYR A 54 8.71 16.17 -14.49
N GLU A 55 8.78 17.35 -13.88
CA GLU A 55 9.88 18.31 -14.04
C GLU A 55 10.98 18.11 -12.99
N ASP A 56 10.66 17.50 -11.86
CA ASP A 56 11.60 17.20 -10.78
C ASP A 56 12.75 16.29 -11.24
N ASP A 57 13.98 16.74 -11.07
CA ASP A 57 15.18 15.99 -11.43
C ASP A 57 15.54 14.94 -10.37
N GLN A 58 15.07 15.12 -9.13
CA GLN A 58 15.38 14.23 -8.01
C GLN A 58 14.13 13.47 -7.56
N HIS A 59 14.10 12.16 -7.79
CA HIS A 59 13.02 11.31 -7.30
C HIS A 59 12.86 11.42 -5.78
N LEU A 60 11.62 11.43 -5.27
CA LEU A 60 11.32 11.62 -3.84
C LEU A 60 12.10 10.65 -2.93
N LEU A 61 12.17 9.38 -3.30
CA LEU A 61 12.92 8.37 -2.55
C LEU A 61 14.43 8.70 -2.50
N ASP A 62 15.01 9.06 -3.63
CA ASP A 62 16.43 9.40 -3.72
C ASP A 62 16.73 10.69 -2.98
N TYR A 63 15.83 11.69 -3.08
CA TYR A 63 15.90 12.93 -2.32
C TYR A 63 15.93 12.65 -0.80
N ILE A 64 15.04 11.81 -0.29
CA ILE A 64 14.99 11.48 1.14
C ILE A 64 16.25 10.72 1.57
N LYS A 65 16.74 9.79 0.75
CA LYS A 65 17.96 9.04 1.04
C LYS A 65 19.20 9.94 1.10
N ALA A 66 19.34 10.85 0.14
CA ALA A 66 20.50 11.73 0.01
C ALA A 66 20.53 12.86 1.05
N ASN A 67 19.38 13.30 1.56
CA ASN A 67 19.29 14.42 2.49
C ASN A 67 19.24 13.96 3.96
N ASN A 68 19.68 14.84 4.85
CA ASN A 68 19.55 14.71 6.29
C ASN A 68 18.43 15.61 6.78
N PHE A 69 17.55 15.06 7.61
CA PHE A 69 16.43 15.79 8.20
C PHE A 69 16.65 15.93 9.70
N LYS A 70 16.07 16.98 10.30
CA LYS A 70 16.08 17.12 11.76
C LYS A 70 15.25 15.99 12.38
N LYS A 71 15.64 15.53 13.58
CA LYS A 71 14.85 14.54 14.34
C LYS A 71 13.40 15.02 14.51
N ASP A 72 12.46 14.08 14.54
CA ASP A 72 11.02 14.29 14.71
C ASP A 72 10.35 15.07 13.54
N THR A 73 10.99 15.06 12.37
CA THR A 73 10.40 15.54 11.12
C THR A 73 9.95 14.38 10.25
N PHE A 74 8.95 14.62 9.40
CA PHE A 74 8.38 13.61 8.52
C PHE A 74 9.43 12.93 7.64
N GLY A 75 10.42 13.68 7.14
CA GLY A 75 11.51 13.12 6.34
C GLY A 75 12.45 12.23 7.17
N SER A 76 12.73 12.59 8.43
CA SER A 76 13.55 11.76 9.33
C SER A 76 12.83 10.47 9.66
N ASP A 77 11.58 10.57 10.11
CA ASP A 77 10.78 9.43 10.55
C ASP A 77 10.48 8.46 9.40
N LEU A 78 10.21 8.98 8.19
CA LEU A 78 10.00 8.15 7.00
C LEU A 78 11.29 7.46 6.55
N LYS A 79 12.46 8.11 6.70
CA LYS A 79 13.77 7.52 6.40
C LYS A 79 14.09 6.37 7.35
N GLU A 80 13.81 6.55 8.64
CA GLU A 80 13.92 5.51 9.68
C GLU A 80 12.99 4.34 9.35
N PHE A 81 11.71 4.60 9.10
CA PHE A 81 10.74 3.59 8.67
C PHE A 81 11.25 2.77 7.47
N TRP A 82 11.73 3.42 6.42
CA TRP A 82 12.25 2.70 5.25
C TRP A 82 13.53 1.89 5.50
N SER A 83 14.30 2.23 6.54
CA SER A 83 15.50 1.47 6.92
C SER A 83 15.15 0.21 7.71
N GLU A 84 14.04 0.21 8.45
CA GLU A 84 13.59 -0.89 9.30
C GLU A 84 12.72 -1.91 8.56
N GLN A 85 12.05 -1.49 7.48
CA GLN A 85 11.12 -2.35 6.74
C GLN A 85 11.84 -3.47 5.98
N SER A 86 11.64 -4.71 6.42
CA SER A 86 12.02 -5.92 5.69
C SER A 86 11.06 -6.17 4.52
N VAL A 87 11.59 -6.26 3.31
CA VAL A 87 10.97 -6.75 2.05
C VAL A 87 9.44 -6.56 1.96
N ASP A 88 9.02 -5.44 1.39
CA ASP A 88 7.64 -5.26 0.92
C ASP A 88 7.47 -6.01 -0.42
N LEU A 89 6.54 -6.98 -0.44
CA LEU A 89 6.20 -7.82 -1.59
C LEU A 89 5.79 -6.99 -2.82
N LEU A 90 5.10 -5.86 -2.60
CA LEU A 90 4.63 -4.97 -3.65
C LEU A 90 5.73 -4.01 -4.14
N LYS A 91 6.70 -3.67 -3.29
CA LYS A 91 7.92 -2.95 -3.68
C LYS A 91 8.86 -3.82 -4.50
N GLU A 92 8.97 -5.11 -4.16
CA GLU A 92 9.69 -6.07 -4.99
C GLU A 92 9.03 -6.21 -6.36
N TYR A 93 7.68 -6.26 -6.41
CA TYR A 93 6.90 -6.17 -7.65
C TYR A 93 7.25 -4.91 -8.47
N ALA A 94 7.29 -3.73 -7.84
CA ALA A 94 7.58 -2.46 -8.50
C ALA A 94 8.93 -2.46 -9.23
N SER A 95 9.98 -3.00 -8.57
CA SER A 95 11.34 -3.01 -9.11
C SER A 95 11.48 -3.85 -10.39
N ARG A 96 10.58 -4.82 -10.63
CA ARG A 96 10.59 -5.72 -11.79
C ARG A 96 9.93 -5.12 -13.03
N ILE A 97 9.26 -3.96 -12.93
CA ILE A 97 8.52 -3.38 -14.05
C ILE A 97 9.41 -2.41 -14.85
N LYS A 98 9.70 -2.77 -16.10
CA LYS A 98 10.36 -1.86 -17.06
C LYS A 98 9.32 -1.00 -17.77
N HIS A 99 9.35 0.30 -17.53
CA HIS A 99 8.55 1.30 -18.25
C HIS A 99 9.41 2.06 -19.26
N LYS A 100 9.01 2.02 -20.54
CA LYS A 100 9.67 2.80 -21.61
C LYS A 100 9.32 4.30 -21.58
N ASP A 101 8.14 4.63 -21.08
CA ASP A 101 7.67 6.01 -20.91
C ASP A 101 8.06 6.54 -19.54
N VAL A 102 8.88 7.59 -19.50
CA VAL A 102 9.40 8.22 -18.28
C VAL A 102 8.27 8.76 -17.40
N LYS A 103 7.23 9.38 -17.98
CA LYS A 103 6.10 9.93 -17.19
C LYS A 103 5.32 8.80 -16.53
N ARG A 104 5.08 7.73 -17.27
CA ARG A 104 4.44 6.53 -16.72
C ARG A 104 5.29 5.89 -15.63
N LYS A 105 6.60 5.78 -15.83
CA LYS A 105 7.53 5.28 -14.80
C LYS A 105 7.39 6.10 -13.52
N ARG A 106 7.49 7.43 -13.62
CA ARG A 106 7.37 8.35 -12.47
C ARG A 106 6.03 8.24 -11.75
N PHE A 107 4.93 8.12 -12.48
CA PHE A 107 3.61 7.89 -11.91
C PHE A 107 3.54 6.58 -11.11
N ILE A 108 4.09 5.49 -11.67
CA ILE A 108 4.09 4.18 -11.00
C ILE A 108 5.06 4.17 -9.80
N ASP A 109 6.24 4.78 -9.92
CA ASP A 109 7.18 4.91 -8.80
C ASP A 109 6.54 5.66 -7.62
N LEU A 110 5.84 6.77 -7.91
CA LEU A 110 5.13 7.54 -6.89
C LEU A 110 3.99 6.73 -6.24
N PHE A 111 3.26 5.93 -7.02
CA PHE A 111 2.23 5.03 -6.49
C PHE A 111 2.80 4.06 -5.45
N TRP A 112 3.97 3.47 -5.71
CA TRP A 112 4.62 2.57 -4.76
C TRP A 112 5.19 3.29 -3.54
N ILE A 113 5.71 4.51 -3.72
CA ILE A 113 6.13 5.32 -2.56
C ILE A 113 4.92 5.62 -1.65
N GLN A 114 3.74 5.84 -2.23
CA GLN A 114 2.55 6.09 -1.41
C GLN A 114 2.06 4.88 -0.67
N HIS A 115 2.20 3.69 -1.24
CA HIS A 115 1.95 2.45 -0.52
C HIS A 115 2.69 2.43 0.82
N ASP A 116 4.00 2.66 0.78
CA ASP A 116 4.85 2.74 1.97
C ASP A 116 4.43 3.90 2.90
N ILE A 117 4.08 5.06 2.35
CA ILE A 117 3.62 6.21 3.14
C ILE A 117 2.28 5.93 3.83
N ILE A 118 1.37 5.19 3.21
CA ILE A 118 0.09 4.78 3.83
C ILE A 118 0.39 3.89 5.03
N HIS A 119 1.31 2.93 4.90
CA HIS A 119 1.77 2.13 6.03
C HIS A 119 2.29 3.03 7.16
N PHE A 120 3.26 3.88 6.85
CA PHE A 120 3.92 4.78 7.80
C PHE A 120 2.94 5.72 8.54
N ILE A 121 2.10 6.46 7.80
CA ILE A 121 1.20 7.44 8.40
C ILE A 121 0.17 6.78 9.32
N ASN A 122 -0.30 5.58 8.99
CA ASN A 122 -1.29 4.88 9.77
C ASN A 122 -0.70 4.00 10.86
N GLY A 123 0.62 3.78 10.88
CA GLY A 123 1.26 2.85 11.82
C GLY A 123 0.93 1.40 11.52
N TYR A 124 0.69 1.08 10.25
CA TYR A 124 0.52 -0.31 9.81
C TYR A 124 1.88 -0.98 9.67
N ASN A 125 1.94 -2.27 10.03
CA ASN A 125 3.13 -3.10 9.84
C ASN A 125 3.05 -3.85 8.50
N THR A 126 3.94 -4.81 8.24
CA THR A 126 3.96 -5.60 6.99
C THR A 126 3.13 -6.88 7.04
N THR A 127 2.21 -6.99 7.99
CA THR A 127 1.36 -8.18 8.09
C THR A 127 0.32 -8.24 6.97
N PRO A 128 -0.19 -9.42 6.59
CA PRO A 128 -1.26 -9.53 5.61
C PRO A 128 -2.54 -8.74 5.94
N LEU A 129 -2.85 -8.53 7.22
CA LEU A 129 -3.99 -7.71 7.65
C LEU A 129 -3.73 -6.21 7.43
N ALA A 130 -2.51 -5.74 7.72
CA ALA A 130 -2.10 -4.38 7.41
C ALA A 130 -2.10 -4.10 5.89
N GLU A 131 -1.60 -5.04 5.09
CA GLU A 131 -1.67 -4.96 3.63
C GLU A 131 -3.12 -4.82 3.15
N ALA A 132 -4.05 -5.57 3.73
CA ALA A 132 -5.48 -5.42 3.42
C ALA A 132 -6.01 -4.01 3.78
N ALA A 133 -5.54 -3.41 4.87
CA ALA A 133 -5.89 -2.03 5.25
C ALA A 133 -5.31 -1.01 4.26
N VAL A 134 -4.06 -1.17 3.83
CA VAL A 134 -3.40 -0.31 2.83
C VAL A 134 -4.08 -0.41 1.47
N ILE A 135 -4.31 -1.63 0.98
CA ILE A 135 -5.06 -1.90 -0.25
C ILE A 135 -6.45 -1.25 -0.16
N SER A 136 -7.13 -1.38 0.98
CA SER A 136 -8.45 -0.75 1.20
C SER A 136 -8.40 0.78 1.18
N PHE A 137 -7.33 1.37 1.74
CA PHE A 137 -7.06 2.80 1.65
C PHE A 137 -6.85 3.23 0.19
N THR A 138 -6.04 2.50 -0.57
CA THR A 138 -5.77 2.81 -1.98
C THR A 138 -7.03 2.76 -2.84
N ILE A 139 -7.90 1.75 -2.67
CA ILE A 139 -9.15 1.66 -3.46
C ILE A 139 -10.15 2.78 -3.14
N ALA A 140 -10.04 3.44 -1.99
CA ALA A 140 -10.85 4.62 -1.67
C ALA A 140 -10.45 5.84 -2.52
N GLN A 141 -9.17 5.92 -2.92
CA GLN A 141 -8.61 7.04 -3.66
C GLN A 141 -8.51 6.77 -5.18
N GLU A 142 -8.27 5.51 -5.54
CA GLU A 142 -7.98 5.06 -6.90
C GLU A 142 -8.82 3.85 -7.31
N LYS A 143 -9.14 3.76 -8.60
CA LYS A 143 -9.75 2.54 -9.13
C LYS A 143 -8.65 1.49 -9.31
N ARG A 144 -8.75 0.37 -8.58
CA ARG A 144 -7.83 -0.78 -8.68
C ARG A 144 -8.63 -2.09 -8.63
N PRO A 145 -9.07 -2.64 -9.78
CA PRO A 145 -9.80 -3.91 -9.81
C PRO A 145 -9.05 -5.08 -9.17
N SER A 146 -7.72 -5.16 -9.34
CA SER A 146 -6.88 -6.20 -8.73
C SER A 146 -6.97 -6.20 -7.20
N PHE A 147 -6.95 -5.01 -6.59
CA PHE A 147 -6.97 -4.82 -5.15
C PHE A 147 -8.27 -5.30 -4.50
N LYS A 148 -9.40 -5.17 -5.20
CA LYS A 148 -10.67 -5.73 -4.74
C LYS A 148 -10.64 -7.25 -4.67
N ILE A 149 -9.94 -7.90 -5.61
CA ILE A 149 -9.76 -9.35 -5.61
C ILE A 149 -8.88 -9.77 -4.43
N PHE A 150 -7.82 -9.02 -4.13
CA PHE A 150 -6.95 -9.31 -2.98
C PHE A 150 -7.69 -9.21 -1.65
N ILE A 151 -8.56 -8.20 -1.48
CA ILE A 151 -9.42 -8.09 -0.29
C ILE A 151 -10.35 -9.30 -0.18
N LEU A 152 -11.02 -9.67 -1.29
CA LEU A 152 -11.94 -10.80 -1.30
C LEU A 152 -11.23 -12.12 -0.97
N ALA A 153 -10.04 -12.32 -1.53
CA ALA A 153 -9.20 -13.47 -1.25
C ALA A 153 -8.75 -13.54 0.21
N GLY A 154 -8.26 -12.44 0.78
CA GLY A 154 -7.89 -12.37 2.19
C GLY A 154 -9.07 -12.72 3.11
N TRP A 155 -10.28 -12.29 2.74
CA TRP A 155 -11.50 -12.67 3.45
C TRP A 155 -11.79 -14.19 3.35
N PHE A 156 -11.69 -14.80 2.17
CA PHE A 156 -11.83 -16.26 2.02
C PHE A 156 -10.79 -17.05 2.84
N VAL A 157 -9.53 -16.61 2.84
CA VAL A 157 -8.47 -17.21 3.66
C VAL A 157 -8.80 -17.10 5.15
N SER A 158 -9.32 -15.94 5.59
CA SER A 158 -9.73 -15.75 6.99
C SER A 158 -10.85 -16.70 7.42
N MET A 159 -11.81 -16.99 6.52
CA MET A 159 -12.88 -17.97 6.76
C MET A 159 -12.35 -19.39 6.83
N LYS A 160 -11.51 -19.79 5.86
CA LYS A 160 -11.06 -21.17 5.70
C LYS A 160 -10.16 -21.62 6.84
N HIS A 161 -9.26 -20.76 7.27
CA HIS A 161 -8.23 -21.15 8.22
C HIS A 161 -8.51 -20.69 9.66
N GLY A 162 -9.58 -19.94 9.91
CA GLY A 162 -10.02 -19.56 11.26
C GLY A 162 -9.07 -18.65 12.03
N PHE A 163 -7.97 -18.21 11.40
CA PHE A 163 -6.91 -17.43 12.04
C PHE A 163 -7.38 -16.01 12.39
N LEU A 164 -8.19 -15.39 11.55
CA LEU A 164 -8.77 -14.09 11.83
C LEU A 164 -10.26 -14.20 11.66
N ASN A 165 -11.03 -13.72 12.64
CA ASN A 165 -12.47 -13.61 12.50
C ASN A 165 -12.78 -12.81 11.20
N PRO A 166 -13.50 -13.38 10.22
CA PRO A 166 -13.75 -12.73 8.93
C PRO A 166 -14.40 -11.35 9.05
N PHE A 167 -15.20 -11.14 10.10
CA PHE A 167 -15.77 -9.82 10.40
C PHE A 167 -14.72 -8.83 10.92
N ARG A 168 -13.74 -9.28 11.70
CA ARG A 168 -12.61 -8.43 12.12
C ARG A 168 -11.77 -8.02 10.90
N TYR A 169 -11.50 -8.94 9.97
CA TYR A 169 -10.84 -8.64 8.70
C TYR A 169 -11.54 -7.52 7.94
N LEU A 170 -12.84 -7.68 7.67
CA LEU A 170 -13.62 -6.68 6.94
C LEU A 170 -13.73 -5.34 7.67
N ARG A 171 -13.76 -5.34 9.01
CA ARG A 171 -13.77 -4.12 9.82
C ARG A 171 -12.47 -3.32 9.66
N VAL A 172 -11.31 -3.99 9.62
CA VAL A 172 -10.01 -3.34 9.35
C VAL A 172 -9.96 -2.80 7.92
N CYS A 173 -10.40 -3.59 6.93
CA CYS A 173 -10.51 -3.11 5.55
C CYS A 173 -11.41 -1.87 5.44
N TYR A 174 -12.57 -1.88 6.12
CA TYR A 174 -13.48 -0.74 6.14
C TYR A 174 -12.86 0.49 6.81
N GLU A 175 -12.11 0.33 7.89
CA GLU A 175 -11.36 1.42 8.51
C GLU A 175 -10.33 2.01 7.54
N GLY A 176 -9.52 1.16 6.89
CA GLY A 176 -8.58 1.60 5.85
C GLY A 176 -9.27 2.38 4.72
N TYR A 177 -10.39 1.86 4.22
CA TYR A 177 -11.21 2.53 3.20
C TYR A 177 -11.73 3.91 3.66
N LYS A 178 -12.29 3.99 4.87
CA LYS A 178 -12.79 5.25 5.43
C LYS A 178 -11.66 6.28 5.58
N ARG A 179 -10.48 5.84 6.03
CA ARG A 179 -9.28 6.69 6.15
C ARG A 179 -8.76 7.17 4.81
N GLY A 180 -8.81 6.33 3.77
CA GLY A 180 -8.48 6.76 2.41
C GLY A 180 -9.49 7.76 1.84
N LYS A 181 -10.78 7.62 2.17
CA LYS A 181 -11.85 8.54 1.74
C LYS A 181 -11.78 9.92 2.40
N GLN A 182 -11.34 9.99 3.65
CA GLN A 182 -11.33 11.24 4.43
C GLN A 182 -10.05 12.08 4.22
N SER A 183 -9.00 11.48 3.65
CA SER A 183 -7.71 12.11 3.41
C SER A 183 -7.61 12.67 2.00
N GLU A 184 -6.64 13.56 1.79
CA GLU A 184 -6.25 13.96 0.44
C GLU A 184 -5.78 12.73 -0.37
N TRP A 185 -6.00 12.74 -1.68
CA TRP A 185 -5.45 11.69 -2.54
C TRP A 185 -3.92 11.75 -2.51
N PHE A 186 -3.25 10.69 -2.05
CA PHE A 186 -1.81 10.76 -1.82
C PHE A 186 -0.98 11.04 -3.08
N MET A 187 -1.50 10.72 -4.29
CA MET A 187 -0.90 11.12 -5.58
C MET A 187 -0.86 12.63 -5.77
N THR A 188 -1.72 13.39 -5.12
CA THR A 188 -1.77 14.85 -5.26
C THR A 188 -1.02 15.59 -4.16
N VAL A 189 -0.43 14.88 -3.20
CA VAL A 189 0.34 15.48 -2.11
C VAL A 189 1.78 15.76 -2.57
N ASP A 190 2.24 16.99 -2.38
CA ASP A 190 3.63 17.38 -2.66
C ASP A 190 4.55 17.05 -1.48
N TRP A 191 4.86 15.76 -1.34
CA TRP A 191 5.57 15.21 -0.17
C TRP A 191 6.87 15.93 0.18
N LYS A 192 7.62 16.43 -0.81
CA LYS A 192 8.86 17.18 -0.57
C LYS A 192 8.64 18.43 0.29
N GLN A 193 7.51 19.10 0.15
CA GLN A 193 7.15 20.28 0.95
C GLN A 193 6.85 19.95 2.42
N HIS A 194 6.63 18.67 2.73
CA HIS A 194 6.26 18.21 4.07
C HIS A 194 7.42 17.56 4.83
N LEU A 195 8.53 17.23 4.16
CA LEU A 195 9.66 16.48 4.77
C LEU A 195 10.26 17.17 5.99
N ASN A 196 10.27 18.51 6.04
CA ASN A 196 10.80 19.28 7.16
C ASN A 196 9.76 19.63 8.24
N LYS A 197 8.50 19.24 8.06
CA LYS A 197 7.43 19.44 9.05
C LYS A 197 7.43 18.30 10.06
N LYS A 198 6.86 18.51 11.26
CA LYS A 198 6.66 17.40 12.21
C LYS A 198 5.68 16.38 11.65
N THR A 199 5.91 15.09 11.89
CA THR A 199 5.02 14.02 11.41
C THR A 199 3.57 14.22 11.86
N SER A 200 3.35 14.65 13.10
CA SER A 200 2.01 14.96 13.61
C SER A 200 1.30 16.07 12.82
N GLN A 201 2.03 17.11 12.39
CA GLN A 201 1.49 18.18 11.54
C GLN A 201 1.13 17.66 10.16
N VAL A 202 1.95 16.78 9.57
CA VAL A 202 1.64 16.16 8.27
C VAL A 202 0.38 15.29 8.38
N LYS A 203 0.24 14.50 9.44
CA LYS A 203 -0.98 13.71 9.71
C LYS A 203 -2.21 14.59 9.86
N GLU A 204 -2.10 15.73 10.53
CA GLU A 204 -3.20 16.70 10.67
C GLU A 204 -3.61 17.30 9.32
N LEU A 205 -2.65 17.74 8.50
CA LEU A 205 -2.91 18.26 7.15
C LEU A 205 -3.62 17.25 6.25
N LEU A 206 -3.34 15.96 6.44
CA LEU A 206 -3.97 14.86 5.69
C LEU A 206 -5.28 14.36 6.31
N ASN A 207 -5.77 14.99 7.38
CA ASN A 207 -6.95 14.56 8.12
C ASN A 207 -6.82 13.11 8.68
N LEU A 208 -5.63 12.79 9.19
CA LEU A 208 -5.21 11.48 9.71
C LEU A 208 -4.52 11.57 11.07
N LYS A 209 -4.77 12.64 11.83
CA LYS A 209 -4.21 12.86 13.18
C LYS A 209 -4.50 11.69 14.13
N GLU A 210 -5.73 11.21 14.11
CA GLU A 210 -6.15 10.09 14.95
C GLU A 210 -5.60 8.77 14.39
N PRO A 211 -5.01 7.89 15.22
CA PRO A 211 -4.55 6.58 14.78
C PRO A 211 -5.74 5.68 14.39
N PRO A 212 -5.53 4.63 13.58
CA PRO A 212 -6.55 3.63 13.28
C PRO A 212 -6.93 2.88 14.56
N LYS A 213 -8.21 2.90 14.92
CA LYS A 213 -8.74 2.36 16.18
C LYS A 213 -8.83 0.84 16.14
N LEU A 214 -9.38 0.30 15.06
CA LEU A 214 -9.60 -1.15 14.94
C LEU A 214 -8.29 -1.88 14.69
N TRP A 215 -7.39 -1.28 13.91
CA TRP A 215 -6.02 -1.79 13.75
C TRP A 215 -5.32 -1.98 15.10
N ASN A 216 -5.27 -0.94 15.93
CA ASN A 216 -4.57 -0.98 17.21
C ASN A 216 -5.15 -2.05 18.16
N VAL A 217 -6.47 -2.24 18.15
CA VAL A 217 -7.14 -3.27 18.97
C VAL A 217 -6.78 -4.68 18.51
N PHE A 218 -6.61 -4.91 17.20
CA PHE A 218 -6.35 -6.24 16.66
C PHE A 218 -4.87 -6.54 16.44
N LEU A 219 -3.99 -5.55 16.56
CA LEU A 219 -2.56 -5.68 16.30
C LEU A 219 -1.90 -6.74 17.18
N GLU A 220 -2.15 -6.73 18.49
CA GLU A 220 -1.54 -7.68 19.43
C GLU A 220 -2.02 -9.12 19.16
N ASP A 221 -3.34 -9.30 19.05
CA ASP A 221 -3.98 -10.57 18.69
C ASP A 221 -3.40 -11.14 17.39
N TYR A 222 -3.29 -10.29 16.36
CA TYR A 222 -2.81 -10.69 15.04
C TYR A 222 -1.31 -11.00 15.05
N THR A 223 -0.50 -10.19 15.73
CA THR A 223 0.95 -10.38 15.80
C THR A 223 1.31 -11.69 16.48
N ARG A 224 0.64 -12.00 17.61
CA ARG A 224 0.80 -13.27 18.31
C ARG A 224 0.48 -14.46 17.41
N LEU A 225 -0.61 -14.37 16.67
CA LEU A 225 -1.03 -15.43 15.76
C LEU A 225 -0.12 -15.58 14.54
N HIS A 226 0.27 -14.47 13.92
CA HIS A 226 1.16 -14.47 12.77
C HIS A 226 2.50 -15.12 13.10
N ASN A 227 3.07 -14.80 14.26
CA ASN A 227 4.30 -15.42 14.75
C ASN A 227 4.11 -16.91 15.04
N TYR A 228 2.99 -17.32 15.65
CA TYR A 228 2.69 -18.74 15.86
C TYR A 228 2.66 -19.54 14.55
N LEU A 229 2.02 -19.00 13.51
CA LEU A 229 1.92 -19.67 12.20
C LEU A 229 3.26 -19.71 11.47
N LYS A 230 4.02 -18.62 11.51
CA LYS A 230 5.37 -18.56 10.93
C LYS A 230 6.27 -19.64 11.54
N ASN A 231 6.18 -19.83 12.86
CA ASN A 231 6.97 -20.83 13.58
C ASN A 231 6.51 -22.28 13.34
N LYS A 232 5.25 -22.50 12.94
CA LYS A 232 4.73 -23.84 12.62
C LYS A 232 5.03 -24.27 11.18
N ALA A 233 5.30 -23.31 10.30
CA ALA A 233 5.61 -23.52 8.89
C ALA A 233 7.12 -23.59 8.60
N ALA A 234 7.97 -23.32 9.60
CA ALA A 234 9.41 -23.49 9.58
C ALA A 234 9.79 -24.86 10.17
#